data_AF-A0A6L8DT38-F1
#
_entry.id   AF-A0A6L8DT38-F1
#
_cell.length_a   1.000
_cell.length_b   1.000
_cell.length_c   1.000
_cell.angle_alpha   90.00
_cell.angle_beta   90.00
_cell.angle_gamma   90.00
#
_symmetry.space_group_name_H-M   'P 1'
#
loop_
_entity.id
_entity.type
_entity.pdbx_description
1 polymer ?
#
loop_
_entity_poly.entity_id
_entity_poly.type
_entity_poly.pdbx_seq_one_letter_code
_entity_poly.pdbx_strand_id
1 'polypeptide(L)'
;MRNTQRAPYVVLGLLLTLALPAAAQGAGTQATTAVAADLADARWLPWMGCWRLWEEQVDRAAAEDGAEFPERTTVCITPAENASGARLTARSDSEVLVERTLVADGVRHALAEGDCNGWERRDWSDDGRRLFTRGEVRCGNDEPRRMSGISLLSNRSTWVDIQSVSVGDRGHIEIRRYNPARDAEASDDVRLPATRAAIRDARQSIAGPLDVSSVREAAARADSPVVEALLTETQPRLNLDAATLIDLDDAGVDESVIDVLVALAFPDRFVVERRT
;
A
#
# COMPACT_ATOMS: atom_id res chain seq x y z
N MET A 1 -48.85 -3.45 30.53
CA MET A 1 -49.54 -2.60 31.52
C MET A 1 -48.82 -1.27 31.59
N ARG A 2 -49.55 -0.17 31.28
CA ARG A 2 -49.49 1.20 31.86
C ARG A 2 -48.12 1.88 32.07
N ASN A 3 -47.90 3.16 31.78
CA ASN A 3 -48.75 4.22 31.21
C ASN A 3 -47.87 5.48 30.98
N THR A 4 -48.12 6.18 29.87
CA THR A 4 -48.22 7.65 29.68
C THR A 4 -47.42 8.66 30.53
N GLN A 5 -46.86 9.65 29.83
CA GLN A 5 -47.30 11.07 29.75
C GLN A 5 -46.49 11.72 28.59
N ARG A 6 -46.99 12.24 27.44
CA ARG A 6 -48.00 13.30 27.12
C ARG A 6 -47.88 14.47 28.11
N ALA A 7 -47.58 15.72 27.73
CA ALA A 7 -48.30 16.55 26.74
C ALA A 7 -47.54 17.93 26.54
N PRO A 8 -48.14 19.06 26.07
CA PRO A 8 -47.97 19.63 24.71
C PRO A 8 -47.83 21.20 24.65
N TYR A 9 -48.19 21.79 23.49
CA TYR A 9 -48.48 23.23 23.13
C TYR A 9 -47.35 23.97 22.37
N VAL A 10 -47.44 24.21 21.04
CA VAL A 10 -48.26 25.16 20.23
C VAL A 10 -47.80 26.62 20.42
N VAL A 11 -47.35 27.36 19.38
CA VAL A 11 -48.08 28.35 18.56
C VAL A 11 -47.12 28.83 17.42
N LEU A 12 -47.39 28.55 16.14
CA LEU A 12 -47.93 29.43 15.08
C LEU A 12 -47.39 30.88 15.00
N GLY A 13 -46.58 31.18 13.99
CA GLY A 13 -46.16 32.54 13.63
C GLY A 13 -45.86 32.66 12.14
N LEU A 14 -46.93 32.85 11.35
CA LEU A 14 -46.90 33.12 9.91
C LEU A 14 -46.62 34.62 9.71
N LEU A 15 -45.55 34.99 9.01
CA LEU A 15 -45.40 36.34 8.44
C LEU A 15 -44.92 36.24 6.99
N LEU A 16 -45.83 36.63 6.11
CA LEU A 16 -45.66 36.90 4.68
C LEU A 16 -45.00 38.28 4.52
N THR A 17 -43.91 38.37 3.76
CA THR A 17 -43.49 39.63 3.12
C THR A 17 -43.11 39.39 1.66
N LEU A 18 -43.56 40.32 0.83
CA LEU A 18 -43.54 40.35 -0.63
C LEU A 18 -42.30 41.07 -1.18
N ALA A 19 -41.81 40.54 -2.31
CA ALA A 19 -41.39 41.22 -3.55
C ALA A 19 -39.92 41.63 -3.83
N LEU A 20 -39.42 41.01 -4.93
CA LEU A 20 -38.74 41.58 -6.13
C LEU A 20 -37.19 41.73 -6.16
N PRO A 21 -36.58 41.67 -7.38
CA PRO A 21 -35.66 40.60 -7.78
C PRO A 21 -34.20 41.06 -7.92
N ALA A 22 -33.25 40.13 -7.89
CA ALA A 22 -31.87 40.41 -8.28
C ALA A 22 -31.26 39.24 -9.08
N ALA A 23 -30.95 39.54 -10.34
CA ALA A 23 -29.96 38.94 -11.23
C ALA A 23 -29.68 37.43 -11.11
N ALA A 24 -30.18 36.67 -12.09
CA ALA A 24 -29.61 35.37 -12.45
C ALA A 24 -28.19 35.59 -13.02
N GLN A 25 -27.19 35.42 -12.17
CA GLN A 25 -25.83 35.13 -12.62
C GLN A 25 -25.77 33.62 -12.82
N GLY A 26 -25.63 33.19 -14.07
CA GLY A 26 -25.31 31.82 -14.40
C GLY A 26 -23.94 31.48 -13.82
N ALA A 27 -23.92 30.97 -12.59
CA ALA A 27 -22.78 30.22 -12.09
C ALA A 27 -22.72 28.95 -12.94
N GLY A 28 -21.77 28.92 -13.88
CA GLY A 28 -21.39 27.67 -14.52
C GLY A 28 -21.11 26.66 -13.42
N THR A 29 -21.85 25.56 -13.42
CA THR A 29 -21.57 24.39 -12.61
C THR A 29 -20.21 23.89 -13.05
N GLN A 30 -19.15 24.37 -12.38
CA GLN A 30 -17.89 23.66 -12.36
C GLN A 30 -18.25 22.30 -11.78
N ALA A 31 -18.11 21.26 -12.60
CA ALA A 31 -18.07 19.89 -12.11
C ALA A 31 -16.86 19.82 -11.18
N THR A 32 -17.10 20.09 -9.89
CA THR A 32 -16.17 19.71 -8.84
C THR A 32 -16.07 18.20 -8.92
N THR A 33 -14.93 17.72 -9.38
CA THR A 33 -14.47 16.37 -9.09
C THR A 33 -14.66 16.17 -7.59
N ALA A 34 -15.55 15.27 -7.19
CA ALA A 34 -15.67 14.84 -5.81
C ALA A 34 -14.40 14.05 -5.48
N VAL A 35 -13.36 14.75 -5.06
CA VAL A 35 -12.08 14.19 -4.63
C VAL A 35 -12.22 13.83 -3.16
N ALA A 36 -12.02 12.55 -2.83
CA ALA A 36 -11.69 11.96 -1.53
C ALA A 36 -11.88 12.86 -0.29
N ALA A 37 -13.11 13.30 0.00
CA ALA A 37 -13.36 14.34 1.00
C ALA A 37 -13.02 13.91 2.44
N ASP A 38 -12.82 12.60 2.68
CA ASP A 38 -12.62 12.02 4.01
C ASP A 38 -11.22 11.38 4.21
N LEU A 39 -10.29 11.49 3.26
CA LEU A 39 -8.89 11.04 3.44
C LEU A 39 -7.99 12.22 3.78
N ALA A 40 -7.31 12.19 4.93
CA ALA A 40 -6.35 13.24 5.27
C ALA A 40 -5.07 13.18 4.40
N ASP A 41 -4.67 11.97 3.98
CA ASP A 41 -3.57 11.75 3.04
C ASP A 41 -4.10 11.06 1.76
N ALA A 42 -4.20 11.85 0.69
CA ALA A 42 -4.70 11.40 -0.61
C ALA A 42 -3.82 10.30 -1.26
N ARG A 43 -2.56 10.13 -0.83
CA ARG A 43 -1.67 9.07 -1.34
C ARG A 43 -2.16 7.67 -1.02
N TRP A 44 -3.04 7.52 -0.03
CA TRP A 44 -3.71 6.25 0.27
C TRP A 44 -4.82 5.88 -0.73
N LEU A 45 -5.37 6.84 -1.48
CA LEU A 45 -6.51 6.61 -2.36
C LEU A 45 -6.34 5.44 -3.36
N PRO A 46 -5.19 5.28 -4.05
CA PRO A 46 -4.96 4.16 -4.97
C PRO A 46 -5.05 2.79 -4.30
N TRP A 47 -4.73 2.71 -3.01
CA TRP A 47 -4.66 1.48 -2.23
C TRP A 47 -6.03 1.04 -1.72
N MET A 48 -7.00 1.94 -1.70
CA MET A 48 -8.34 1.68 -1.14
C MET A 48 -9.07 0.55 -1.87
N GLY A 49 -9.84 -0.22 -1.10
CA GLY A 49 -10.64 -1.36 -1.55
C GLY A 49 -10.04 -2.69 -1.18
N CYS A 50 -10.72 -3.76 -1.60
CA CYS A 50 -10.30 -5.12 -1.34
C CYS A 50 -9.42 -5.66 -2.46
N TRP A 51 -8.42 -6.44 -2.05
CA TRP A 51 -7.37 -7.02 -2.86
C TRP A 51 -7.29 -8.50 -2.53
N ARG A 52 -7.36 -9.36 -3.53
CA ARG A 52 -7.19 -10.80 -3.38
C ARG A 52 -5.74 -11.16 -3.63
N LEU A 53 -5.14 -11.86 -2.68
CA LEU A 53 -3.84 -12.50 -2.86
C LEU A 53 -4.00 -13.55 -3.96
N TRP A 54 -3.21 -13.45 -5.02
CA TRP A 54 -3.30 -14.41 -6.13
C TRP A 54 -2.00 -15.15 -6.39
N GLU A 55 -0.88 -14.61 -5.90
CA GLU A 55 0.43 -15.26 -5.96
C GLU A 55 1.25 -14.80 -4.76
N GLU A 56 1.88 -15.77 -4.09
CA GLU A 56 2.85 -15.53 -3.02
C GLU A 56 4.08 -16.38 -3.28
N GLN A 57 5.23 -15.72 -3.28
CA GLN A 57 6.52 -16.35 -3.48
C GLN A 57 7.33 -16.11 -2.21
N VAL A 58 7.64 -17.19 -1.49
CA VAL A 58 8.53 -17.20 -0.33
C VAL A 58 9.80 -17.93 -0.74
N ASP A 59 10.97 -17.37 -0.45
CA ASP A 59 12.24 -18.06 -0.73
C ASP A 59 12.24 -19.45 -0.07
N ARG A 60 12.34 -20.49 -0.90
CA ARG A 60 12.06 -21.90 -0.55
C ARG A 60 12.93 -22.47 0.58
N ALA A 61 14.07 -21.83 0.87
CA ALA A 61 14.94 -22.17 2.00
C ALA A 61 14.32 -21.83 3.38
N ALA A 62 13.32 -20.94 3.43
CA ALA A 62 12.62 -20.53 4.63
C ALA A 62 11.20 -21.09 4.75
N ALA A 63 10.69 -21.74 3.70
CA ALA A 63 9.40 -22.44 3.76
C ALA A 63 9.58 -23.73 4.59
N GLU A 64 9.03 -23.75 5.81
CA GLU A 64 8.72 -25.03 6.45
C GLU A 64 7.76 -25.80 5.53
N ASP A 65 7.98 -27.11 5.42
CA ASP A 65 7.33 -28.03 4.48
C ASP A 65 5.84 -27.69 4.26
N GLY A 66 5.50 -27.19 3.05
CA GLY A 66 4.12 -27.21 2.56
C GLY A 66 3.11 -26.25 3.20
N ALA A 67 3.52 -25.08 3.70
CA ALA A 67 2.57 -24.02 4.06
C ALA A 67 1.81 -23.53 2.80
N GLU A 68 0.70 -24.19 2.49
CA GLU A 68 -0.25 -23.79 1.45
C GLU A 68 -0.98 -22.55 1.95
N PHE A 69 -0.71 -21.39 1.35
CA PHE A 69 -1.48 -20.19 1.64
C PHE A 69 -2.94 -20.44 1.25
N PRO A 70 -3.92 -20.16 2.13
CA PRO A 70 -5.31 -20.41 1.82
C PRO A 70 -5.67 -19.65 0.55
N GLU A 71 -6.19 -20.35 -0.46
CA GLU A 71 -6.40 -19.90 -1.85
C GLU A 71 -7.31 -18.65 -2.02
N ARG A 72 -7.65 -17.94 -0.93
CA ARG A 72 -8.68 -16.88 -0.88
C ARG A 72 -8.40 -15.74 0.09
N THR A 73 -7.15 -15.55 0.53
CA THR A 73 -6.85 -14.41 1.41
C THR A 73 -7.18 -13.08 0.72
N THR A 74 -8.06 -12.31 1.35
CA THR A 74 -8.48 -10.98 0.87
C THR A 74 -8.04 -9.93 1.88
N VAL A 75 -7.37 -8.90 1.38
CA VAL A 75 -6.90 -7.74 2.13
C VAL A 75 -7.71 -6.52 1.74
N CYS A 76 -8.46 -5.95 2.67
CA CYS A 76 -9.21 -4.72 2.44
C CYS A 76 -8.50 -3.54 3.08
N ILE A 77 -8.24 -2.51 2.28
CA ILE A 77 -7.67 -1.24 2.73
C ILE A 77 -8.80 -0.21 2.73
N THR A 78 -9.04 0.39 3.90
CA THR A 78 -10.09 1.39 4.13
C THR A 78 -9.50 2.62 4.81
N PRO A 79 -10.18 3.77 4.80
CA PRO A 79 -9.75 4.91 5.62
C PRO A 79 -9.65 4.52 7.10
N ALA A 80 -8.57 4.92 7.76
CA ALA A 80 -8.50 4.81 9.22
C ALA A 80 -9.51 5.76 9.89
N GLU A 81 -10.01 5.41 11.08
CA GLU A 81 -10.99 6.23 11.81
C GLU A 81 -10.52 7.66 12.11
N ASN A 82 -9.23 7.84 12.37
CA ASN A 82 -8.61 9.13 12.63
C ASN A 82 -8.14 9.84 11.35
N ALA A 83 -8.44 9.28 10.17
CA ALA A 83 -8.02 9.73 8.84
C ALA A 83 -6.51 9.86 8.59
N SER A 84 -5.64 9.58 9.58
CA SER A 84 -4.18 9.77 9.48
C SER A 84 -3.46 8.63 8.75
N GLY A 85 -4.21 7.70 8.17
CA GLY A 85 -3.69 6.46 7.59
C GLY A 85 -4.77 5.61 6.95
N ALA A 86 -4.45 4.34 6.72
CA ALA A 86 -5.39 3.36 6.21
C ALA A 86 -5.51 2.17 7.16
N ARG A 87 -6.72 1.66 7.37
CA ARG A 87 -6.95 0.39 8.04
C ARG A 87 -6.79 -0.74 7.02
N LEU A 88 -5.91 -1.69 7.33
CA LEU A 88 -5.74 -2.95 6.63
C LEU A 88 -6.44 -4.06 7.43
N THR A 89 -7.32 -4.79 6.77
CA THR A 89 -7.91 -6.01 7.33
C THR A 89 -7.69 -7.17 6.36
N ALA A 90 -6.94 -8.18 6.78
CA ALA A 90 -6.76 -9.43 6.05
C ALA A 90 -7.76 -10.48 6.55
N ARG A 91 -8.41 -11.16 5.63
CA ARG A 91 -9.42 -12.19 5.89
C ARG A 91 -9.14 -13.45 5.09
N SER A 92 -9.43 -14.60 5.68
CA SER A 92 -9.63 -15.85 4.96
C SER A 92 -11.09 -16.24 5.10
N ASP A 93 -11.80 -16.32 3.97
CA ASP A 93 -13.26 -16.41 3.94
C ASP A 93 -13.93 -15.35 4.84
N SER A 94 -14.55 -15.76 5.95
CA SER A 94 -15.23 -14.86 6.90
C SER A 94 -14.39 -14.55 8.15
N GLU A 95 -13.25 -15.19 8.33
CA GLU A 95 -12.39 -15.01 9.49
C GLU A 95 -11.43 -13.85 9.28
N VAL A 96 -11.35 -12.94 10.27
CA VAL A 96 -10.35 -11.88 10.29
C VAL A 96 -9.05 -12.46 10.84
N LEU A 97 -8.03 -12.53 9.96
CA LEU A 97 -6.71 -13.01 10.32
C LEU A 97 -5.85 -11.90 10.93
N VAL A 98 -5.94 -10.70 10.35
CA VAL A 98 -5.12 -9.54 10.75
C VAL A 98 -5.95 -8.27 10.60
N GLU A 99 -5.87 -7.39 11.58
CA GLU A 99 -6.36 -6.01 11.47
C GLU A 99 -5.32 -5.04 12.01
N ARG A 100 -4.92 -4.05 11.21
CA ARG A 100 -3.91 -3.05 11.57
C ARG A 100 -4.21 -1.68 10.99
N THR A 101 -3.74 -0.63 11.66
CA THR A 101 -3.72 0.72 11.12
C THR A 101 -2.35 1.02 10.54
N LEU A 102 -2.30 1.34 9.25
CA LEU A 102 -1.11 1.74 8.52
C LEU A 102 -0.98 3.26 8.54
N VAL A 103 0.13 3.76 9.08
CA VAL A 103 0.48 5.18 9.10
C VAL A 103 1.82 5.37 8.38
N ALA A 104 1.87 6.28 7.42
CA ALA A 104 3.03 6.55 6.57
C ALA A 104 3.55 7.96 6.80
N ASP A 105 3.97 8.24 8.03
CA ASP A 105 4.44 9.54 8.52
C ASP A 105 5.96 9.61 8.72
N GLY A 106 6.69 8.54 8.36
CA GLY A 106 8.13 8.45 8.53
C GLY A 106 8.58 8.25 9.98
N VAL A 107 7.65 8.07 10.93
CA VAL A 107 7.94 7.87 12.35
C VAL A 107 7.86 6.39 12.71
N ARG A 108 8.60 5.97 13.75
CA ARG A 108 8.48 4.64 14.32
C ARG A 108 7.24 4.57 15.20
N HIS A 109 6.33 3.67 14.86
CA HIS A 109 5.16 3.30 15.66
C HIS A 109 5.45 1.99 16.39
N ALA A 110 4.96 1.87 17.63
CA ALA A 110 5.10 0.63 18.39
C ALA A 110 4.25 -0.47 17.75
N LEU A 111 4.82 -1.66 17.63
CA LEU A 111 4.12 -2.87 17.20
C LEU A 111 4.07 -3.83 18.38
N ALA A 112 2.86 -4.23 18.79
CA ALA A 112 2.63 -5.20 19.84
C ALA A 112 1.48 -6.13 19.43
N GLU A 113 1.78 -7.42 19.26
CA GLU A 113 0.83 -8.43 18.80
C GLU A 113 1.19 -9.79 19.40
N GLY A 114 0.28 -10.37 20.19
CA GLY A 114 0.60 -11.58 20.94
C GLY A 114 1.78 -11.37 21.89
N ASP A 115 2.81 -12.21 21.78
CA ASP A 115 4.08 -12.12 22.49
C ASP A 115 5.16 -11.36 21.73
N CYS A 116 4.80 -10.77 20.58
CA CYS A 116 5.69 -9.98 19.75
C CYS A 116 5.61 -8.49 20.10
N ASN A 117 6.76 -7.87 20.31
CA ASN A 117 6.91 -6.44 20.57
C ASN A 117 8.08 -5.83 19.80
N GLY A 118 7.89 -4.61 19.32
CA GLY A 118 8.88 -3.93 18.51
C GLY A 118 8.39 -2.60 17.96
N TRP A 119 8.90 -2.25 16.79
CA TRP A 119 8.50 -1.04 16.08
C TRP A 119 8.41 -1.28 14.58
N GLU A 120 7.60 -0.44 13.95
CA GLU A 120 7.47 -0.37 12.50
C GLU A 120 7.42 1.10 12.07
N ARG A 121 8.05 1.42 10.94
CA ARG A 121 7.99 2.73 10.30
C ARG A 121 7.57 2.52 8.86
N ARG A 122 6.64 3.34 8.40
CA ARG A 122 6.36 3.46 6.96
C ARG A 122 6.58 4.88 6.48
N ASP A 123 7.05 4.97 5.25
CA ASP A 123 7.36 6.25 4.62
C ASP A 123 7.04 6.17 3.15
N TRP A 124 6.52 7.26 2.60
CA TRP A 124 6.29 7.33 1.16
C TRP A 124 7.62 7.54 0.44
N SER A 125 7.74 7.03 -0.78
CA SER A 125 8.76 7.50 -1.70
C SER A 125 8.62 9.00 -1.94
N ASP A 126 9.70 9.63 -2.40
CA ASP A 126 9.74 11.07 -2.69
C ASP A 126 8.71 11.47 -3.74
N ASP A 127 8.39 10.58 -4.68
CA ASP A 127 7.32 10.75 -5.67
C ASP A 127 5.92 10.35 -5.17
N GLY A 128 5.80 9.85 -3.94
CA GLY A 128 4.56 9.42 -3.32
C GLY A 128 3.93 8.14 -3.88
N ARG A 129 4.65 7.38 -4.72
CA ARG A 129 4.11 6.22 -5.46
C ARG A 129 4.36 4.88 -4.79
N ARG A 130 5.34 4.79 -3.89
CA ARG A 130 5.78 3.56 -3.23
C ARG A 130 5.75 3.75 -1.72
N LEU A 131 5.46 2.69 -1.01
CA LEU A 131 5.42 2.68 0.45
C LEU A 131 6.59 1.84 0.96
N PHE A 132 7.59 2.50 1.55
CA PHE A 132 8.69 1.85 2.23
C PHE A 132 8.25 1.42 3.63
N THR A 133 8.64 0.23 4.05
CA THR A 133 8.41 -0.28 5.40
C THR A 133 9.74 -0.73 6.00
N ARG A 134 9.99 -0.35 7.26
CA ARG A 134 11.05 -0.96 8.07
C ARG A 134 10.50 -1.31 9.44
N GLY A 135 11.05 -2.36 10.05
CA GLY A 135 10.68 -2.71 11.40
C GLY A 135 11.68 -3.63 12.06
N GLU A 136 11.52 -3.75 13.37
CA GLU A 136 12.22 -4.74 14.17
C GLU A 136 11.23 -5.22 15.23
N VAL A 137 11.03 -6.53 15.30
CA VAL A 137 10.09 -7.16 16.22
C VAL A 137 10.78 -8.32 16.91
N ARG A 138 10.54 -8.47 18.21
CA ARG A 138 10.97 -9.63 18.99
C ARG A 138 9.74 -10.34 19.53
N CYS A 139 9.63 -11.63 19.27
CA CYS A 139 8.60 -12.49 19.84
C CYS A 139 9.21 -13.34 20.96
N GLY A 140 8.59 -13.31 22.13
CA GLY A 140 9.11 -14.00 23.31
C GLY A 140 10.57 -13.64 23.63
N ASN A 141 11.43 -14.66 23.73
CA ASN A 141 12.87 -14.51 24.00
C ASN A 141 13.75 -14.75 22.76
N ASP A 142 13.16 -14.77 21.57
CA ASP A 142 13.89 -15.04 20.34
C ASP A 142 14.77 -13.85 19.90
N GLU A 143 15.68 -14.10 18.96
CA GLU A 143 16.47 -13.04 18.32
C GLU A 143 15.53 -12.07 17.56
N PRO A 144 15.77 -10.75 17.58
CA PRO A 144 14.94 -9.79 16.85
C PRO A 144 14.85 -10.12 15.37
N ARG A 145 13.62 -10.14 14.87
CA ARG A 145 13.29 -10.19 13.46
C ARG A 145 13.33 -8.78 12.89
N ARG A 146 14.24 -8.55 11.95
CA ARG A 146 14.29 -7.30 11.16
C ARG A 146 13.46 -7.47 9.90
N MET A 147 12.81 -6.39 9.50
CA MET A 147 12.04 -6.34 8.26
C MET A 147 12.35 -5.08 7.47
N SER A 148 12.41 -5.23 6.16
CA SER A 148 12.59 -4.17 5.18
C SER A 148 11.65 -4.45 4.01
N GLY A 149 10.99 -3.45 3.45
CA GLY A 149 9.99 -3.74 2.42
C GLY A 149 9.61 -2.55 1.57
N ILE A 150 9.05 -2.86 0.40
CA ILE A 150 8.52 -1.91 -0.58
C ILE A 150 7.19 -2.44 -1.08
N SER A 151 6.16 -1.61 -0.94
CA SER A 151 4.85 -1.82 -1.53
C SER A 151 4.66 -0.86 -2.71
N LEU A 152 4.22 -1.37 -3.87
CA LEU A 152 3.92 -0.56 -5.05
C LEU A 152 2.72 -1.09 -5.85
N LEU A 153 2.16 -0.23 -6.71
CA LEU A 153 1.29 -0.67 -7.80
C LEU A 153 2.13 -0.83 -9.07
N SER A 154 2.33 -2.06 -9.54
CA SER A 154 3.05 -2.32 -10.79
C SER A 154 2.21 -1.98 -12.02
N ASN A 155 0.88 -2.01 -11.88
CA ASN A 155 -0.08 -1.46 -12.82
C ASN A 155 -1.37 -1.08 -12.06
N ARG A 156 -2.37 -0.56 -12.77
CA ARG A 156 -3.66 -0.12 -12.17
C ARG A 156 -4.47 -1.22 -11.45
N SER A 157 -4.08 -2.48 -11.58
CA SER A 157 -4.78 -3.66 -11.07
C SER A 157 -3.85 -4.67 -10.42
N THR A 158 -2.58 -4.33 -10.18
CA THR A 158 -1.65 -5.23 -9.50
C THR A 158 -0.89 -4.45 -8.44
N TRP A 159 -1.15 -4.81 -7.19
CA TRP A 159 -0.33 -4.43 -6.05
C TRP A 159 0.72 -5.51 -5.83
N VAL A 160 1.98 -5.10 -5.73
CA VAL A 160 3.10 -5.95 -5.34
C VAL A 160 3.62 -5.45 -3.99
N ASP A 161 3.74 -6.35 -3.03
CA ASP A 161 4.35 -6.11 -1.74
C ASP A 161 5.58 -7.02 -1.60
N ILE A 162 6.73 -6.41 -1.40
CA ILE A 162 8.03 -7.09 -1.33
C ILE A 162 8.58 -6.85 0.07
N GLN A 163 8.94 -7.92 0.77
CA GLN A 163 9.45 -7.83 2.13
C GLN A 163 10.64 -8.76 2.32
N SER A 164 11.74 -8.23 2.85
CA SER A 164 12.77 -9.04 3.48
C SER A 164 12.42 -9.23 4.95
N VAL A 165 12.67 -10.44 5.43
CA VAL A 165 12.57 -10.79 6.84
C VAL A 165 13.86 -11.49 7.22
N SER A 166 14.54 -11.03 8.27
CA SER A 166 15.78 -11.62 8.75
C SER A 166 15.81 -11.80 10.25
N VAL A 167 16.45 -12.88 10.71
CA VAL A 167 16.69 -13.25 12.10
C VAL A 167 18.14 -13.73 12.22
N GLY A 168 18.99 -12.91 12.84
CA GLY A 168 20.45 -13.12 12.80
C GLY A 168 20.97 -13.07 11.35
N ASP A 169 21.78 -14.07 10.98
CA ASP A 169 22.36 -14.18 9.62
C ASP A 169 21.42 -14.88 8.61
N ARG A 170 20.25 -15.32 9.06
CA ARG A 170 19.25 -15.98 8.20
C ARG A 170 18.24 -14.93 7.76
N GLY A 171 17.94 -14.90 6.46
CA GLY A 171 16.87 -14.07 5.93
C GLY A 171 16.26 -14.67 4.69
N HIS A 172 15.05 -14.21 4.37
CA HIS A 172 14.31 -14.60 3.18
C HIS A 172 13.55 -13.41 2.61
N ILE A 173 13.13 -13.57 1.37
CA ILE A 173 12.26 -12.62 0.67
C ILE A 173 10.87 -13.22 0.52
N GLU A 174 9.87 -12.38 0.78
CA GLU A 174 8.46 -12.62 0.50
C GLU A 174 8.00 -11.63 -0.57
N ILE A 175 7.47 -12.15 -1.67
CA ILE A 175 6.83 -11.34 -2.72
C ILE A 175 5.37 -11.74 -2.79
N ARG A 176 4.49 -10.81 -2.45
CA ARG A 176 3.03 -10.99 -2.48
C ARG A 176 2.45 -10.15 -3.59
N ARG A 177 1.63 -10.77 -4.45
CA ARG A 177 0.94 -10.09 -5.54
C ARG A 177 -0.55 -10.16 -5.32
N TYR A 178 -1.19 -9.01 -5.44
CA TYR A 178 -2.61 -8.86 -5.26
C TYR A 178 -3.28 -8.25 -6.48
N ASN A 179 -4.46 -8.77 -6.80
CA ASN A 179 -5.37 -8.16 -7.77
C ASN A 179 -6.61 -7.65 -7.05
N PRO A 180 -7.35 -6.65 -7.58
CA PRO A 180 -8.63 -6.24 -7.01
C PRO A 180 -9.53 -7.45 -6.77
N ALA A 181 -10.07 -7.56 -5.56
CA ALA A 181 -11.04 -8.59 -5.23
C ALA A 181 -12.30 -8.42 -6.08
N ARG A 182 -12.97 -9.52 -6.40
CA ARG A 182 -14.27 -9.49 -7.07
C ARG A 182 -15.33 -8.97 -6.10
N ASP A 183 -16.43 -8.44 -6.61
CA ASP A 183 -17.50 -7.90 -5.76
C ASP A 183 -18.08 -8.94 -4.77
N ALA A 184 -18.10 -10.23 -5.14
CA ALA A 184 -18.54 -11.31 -4.24
C ALA A 184 -17.51 -11.70 -3.16
N GLU A 185 -16.25 -11.29 -3.30
CA GLU A 185 -15.16 -11.52 -2.35
C GLU A 185 -14.93 -10.29 -1.46
N ALA A 186 -15.36 -9.12 -1.92
CA ALA A 186 -15.31 -7.89 -1.14
C ALA A 186 -16.33 -7.98 0.00
N SER A 187 -15.91 -7.60 1.21
CA SER A 187 -16.82 -7.47 2.34
C SER A 187 -17.83 -6.35 2.06
N ASP A 188 -19.12 -6.64 2.26
CA ASP A 188 -20.23 -5.69 2.08
C ASP A 188 -20.10 -4.43 2.96
N ASP A 189 -19.30 -4.51 4.05
CA ASP A 189 -19.09 -3.42 5.00
C ASP A 189 -18.01 -2.41 4.55
N VAL A 190 -17.36 -2.63 3.41
CA VAL A 190 -16.27 -1.77 2.94
C VAL A 190 -16.80 -0.47 2.34
N ARG A 191 -16.72 0.59 3.15
CA ARG A 191 -17.02 1.96 2.71
C ARG A 191 -15.80 2.61 2.08
N LEU A 192 -15.87 2.88 0.78
CA LEU A 192 -14.81 3.57 0.03
C LEU A 192 -14.95 5.10 0.14
N PRO A 193 -13.83 5.85 0.20
CA PRO A 193 -13.84 7.31 0.27
C PRO A 193 -14.06 8.00 -1.10
N ALA A 194 -14.13 7.21 -2.17
CA ALA A 194 -14.31 7.72 -3.53
C ALA A 194 -14.98 6.67 -4.43
N THR A 195 -15.38 7.07 -5.64
CA THR A 195 -15.92 6.15 -6.64
C THR A 195 -14.86 5.15 -7.10
N ARG A 196 -15.29 3.94 -7.50
CA ARG A 196 -14.40 2.94 -8.09
C ARG A 196 -13.63 3.46 -9.31
N ALA A 197 -14.23 4.38 -10.08
CA ALA A 197 -13.55 5.02 -11.22
C ALA A 197 -12.40 5.91 -10.76
N ALA A 198 -12.64 6.80 -9.79
CA ALA A 198 -11.61 7.68 -9.23
C ALA A 198 -10.45 6.89 -8.60
N ILE A 199 -10.74 5.80 -7.88
CA ILE A 199 -9.70 4.92 -7.32
C ILE A 199 -8.86 4.29 -8.44
N ARG A 200 -9.48 3.78 -9.51
CA ARG A 200 -8.74 3.20 -10.65
C ARG A 200 -7.87 4.23 -11.36
N ASP A 201 -8.35 5.46 -11.52
CA ASP A 201 -7.58 6.54 -12.13
C ASP A 201 -6.39 6.92 -11.24
N ALA A 202 -6.59 6.96 -9.92
CA ALA A 202 -5.50 7.18 -8.96
C ALA A 202 -4.45 6.06 -9.04
N ARG A 203 -4.86 4.78 -9.14
CA ARG A 203 -3.95 3.64 -9.37
C ARG A 203 -3.14 3.79 -10.64
N GLN A 204 -3.78 4.20 -11.74
CA GLN A 204 -3.08 4.43 -13.00
C GLN A 204 -2.03 5.54 -12.90
N SER A 205 -2.30 6.59 -12.10
CA SER A 205 -1.38 7.72 -11.94
C SER A 205 -0.11 7.39 -11.15
N ILE A 206 -0.18 6.43 -10.20
CA ILE A 206 0.98 6.04 -9.37
C ILE A 206 1.72 4.82 -9.91
N ALA A 207 1.13 4.03 -10.81
CA ALA A 207 1.76 2.87 -11.42
C ALA A 207 2.74 3.23 -12.55
N GLY A 208 3.61 4.21 -12.30
CA GLY A 208 4.64 4.66 -13.24
C GLY A 208 5.89 3.78 -13.22
N PRO A 209 6.71 3.80 -14.29
CA PRO A 209 7.97 3.07 -14.34
C PRO A 209 8.96 3.58 -13.28
N LEU A 210 9.90 2.72 -12.89
CA LEU A 210 11.08 3.15 -12.11
C LEU A 210 12.05 3.90 -13.01
N ASP A 211 12.71 4.90 -12.43
CA ASP A 211 13.87 5.58 -13.00
C ASP A 211 15.10 5.40 -12.10
N VAL A 212 16.25 5.93 -12.51
CA VAL A 212 17.51 5.81 -11.76
C VAL A 212 17.40 6.43 -10.35
N SER A 213 16.67 7.55 -10.20
CA SER A 213 16.40 8.14 -8.88
C SER A 213 15.60 7.21 -7.98
N SER A 214 14.60 6.51 -8.53
CA SER A 214 13.81 5.51 -7.81
C SER A 214 14.70 4.37 -7.29
N VAL A 215 15.69 3.94 -8.06
CA VAL A 215 16.64 2.89 -7.65
C VAL A 215 17.53 3.36 -6.51
N ARG A 216 18.10 4.56 -6.61
CA ARG A 216 18.92 5.15 -5.53
C ARG A 216 18.13 5.31 -4.24
N GLU A 217 16.91 5.82 -4.36
CA GLU A 217 16.03 5.96 -3.22
C GLU A 217 15.72 4.61 -2.57
N ALA A 218 15.38 3.60 -3.39
CA ALA A 218 15.10 2.27 -2.91
C ALA A 218 16.31 1.65 -2.19
N ALA A 219 17.52 1.79 -2.75
CA ALA A 219 18.77 1.33 -2.13
C ALA A 219 19.08 2.05 -0.81
N ALA A 220 18.72 3.33 -0.68
CA ALA A 220 18.90 4.06 0.58
C ALA A 220 17.86 3.68 1.66
N ARG A 221 16.68 3.21 1.25
CA ARG A 221 15.52 3.04 2.16
C ARG A 221 15.16 1.59 2.48
N ALA A 222 15.54 0.64 1.63
CA ALA A 222 15.29 -0.79 1.77
C ALA A 222 16.59 -1.61 1.66
N ASP A 223 16.51 -2.88 2.02
CA ASP A 223 17.66 -3.80 1.95
C ASP A 223 17.88 -4.26 0.51
N SER A 224 19.14 -4.56 0.13
CA SER A 224 19.51 -4.95 -1.24
C SER A 224 18.61 -6.03 -1.86
N PRO A 225 18.28 -7.14 -1.15
CA PRO A 225 17.39 -8.17 -1.69
C PRO A 225 15.97 -7.67 -2.04
N VAL A 226 15.46 -6.66 -1.33
CA VAL A 226 14.15 -6.04 -1.63
C VAL A 226 14.24 -5.21 -2.90
N VAL A 227 15.36 -4.51 -3.12
CA VAL A 227 15.59 -3.69 -4.32
C VAL A 227 15.80 -4.59 -5.55
N GLU A 228 16.56 -5.68 -5.42
CA GLU A 228 16.70 -6.69 -6.48
C GLU A 228 15.35 -7.29 -6.90
N ALA A 229 14.52 -7.66 -5.91
CA ALA A 229 13.18 -8.16 -6.16
C ALA A 229 12.30 -7.09 -6.82
N LEU A 230 12.36 -5.83 -6.37
CA LEU A 230 11.64 -4.71 -7.01
C LEU A 230 12.01 -4.57 -8.49
N LEU A 231 13.30 -4.62 -8.82
CA LEU A 231 13.79 -4.52 -10.19
C LEU A 231 13.36 -5.72 -11.04
N THR A 232 13.41 -6.93 -10.48
CA THR A 232 12.96 -8.16 -11.15
C THR A 232 11.45 -8.15 -11.39
N GLU A 233 10.67 -7.60 -10.45
CA GLU A 233 9.21 -7.52 -10.56
C GLU A 233 8.72 -6.49 -11.56
N THR A 234 9.45 -5.38 -11.68
CA THR A 234 9.04 -4.25 -12.53
C THR A 234 9.74 -4.22 -13.88
N GLN A 235 10.89 -4.89 -14.00
CA GLN A 235 11.78 -4.91 -15.16
C GLN A 235 11.88 -3.54 -15.84
N PRO A 236 12.31 -2.50 -15.11
CA PRO A 236 12.22 -1.14 -15.59
C PRO A 236 13.16 -0.93 -16.77
N ARG A 237 12.71 -0.12 -17.74
CA ARG A 237 13.55 0.29 -18.87
C ARG A 237 14.35 1.51 -18.47
N LEU A 238 15.54 1.26 -17.93
CA LEU A 238 16.46 2.31 -17.50
C LEU A 238 17.48 2.59 -18.61
N ASN A 239 17.77 3.86 -18.84
CA ASN A 239 18.89 4.25 -19.68
C ASN A 239 20.17 4.13 -18.83
N LEU A 240 20.88 3.01 -18.99
CA LEU A 240 22.13 2.76 -18.28
C LEU A 240 23.31 3.01 -19.21
N ASP A 241 24.23 3.87 -18.77
CA ASP A 241 25.56 4.03 -19.34
C ASP A 241 26.63 3.93 -18.24
N ALA A 242 27.90 3.96 -18.63
CA ALA A 242 29.00 3.81 -17.68
C ALA A 242 28.99 4.90 -16.58
N ALA A 243 28.61 6.14 -16.93
CA ALA A 243 28.51 7.22 -15.96
C ALA A 243 27.40 6.95 -14.94
N THR A 244 26.24 6.49 -15.39
CA THR A 244 25.11 6.13 -14.53
C THR A 244 25.46 5.02 -13.55
N LEU A 245 26.22 4.00 -13.99
CA LEU A 245 26.65 2.89 -13.13
C LEU A 245 27.66 3.36 -12.07
N ILE A 246 28.64 4.18 -12.45
CA ILE A 246 29.59 4.80 -11.51
C ILE A 246 28.84 5.65 -10.49
N ASP A 247 27.91 6.48 -10.95
CA ASP A 247 27.15 7.33 -10.05
C ASP A 247 26.32 6.47 -9.06
N LEU A 248 25.81 5.29 -9.47
CA LEU A 248 25.03 4.38 -8.61
C LEU A 248 25.93 3.77 -7.52
N ASP A 249 27.12 3.30 -7.90
CA ASP A 249 28.15 2.80 -6.98
C ASP A 249 28.59 3.89 -5.98
N ASP A 250 28.88 5.10 -6.48
CA ASP A 250 29.23 6.26 -5.64
C ASP A 250 28.12 6.66 -4.65
N ALA A 251 26.86 6.35 -4.98
CA ALA A 251 25.72 6.56 -4.08
C ALA A 251 25.48 5.40 -3.09
N GLY A 252 26.35 4.39 -3.10
CA GLY A 252 26.28 3.24 -2.19
C GLY A 252 25.21 2.23 -2.56
N VAL A 253 24.80 2.17 -3.84
CA VAL A 253 23.95 1.08 -4.33
C VAL A 253 24.78 -0.20 -4.33
N ASP A 254 24.23 -1.27 -3.74
CA ASP A 254 24.90 -2.57 -3.63
C ASP A 254 25.30 -3.13 -5.01
N GLU A 255 26.46 -3.77 -5.08
CA GLU A 255 26.96 -4.43 -6.30
C GLU A 255 25.94 -5.43 -6.85
N SER A 256 25.24 -6.17 -5.98
CA SER A 256 24.21 -7.13 -6.40
C SER A 256 23.02 -6.45 -7.11
N VAL A 257 22.64 -5.26 -6.66
CA VAL A 257 21.58 -4.46 -7.28
C VAL A 257 22.07 -3.93 -8.64
N ILE A 258 23.32 -3.45 -8.72
CA ILE A 258 23.93 -2.99 -9.97
C ILE A 258 23.99 -4.13 -11.00
N ASP A 259 24.35 -5.34 -10.59
CA ASP A 259 24.38 -6.52 -11.45
C ASP A 259 22.99 -6.85 -12.03
N VAL A 260 21.93 -6.78 -11.22
CA VAL A 260 20.55 -6.96 -11.71
C VAL A 260 20.18 -5.89 -12.74
N LEU A 261 20.56 -4.62 -12.51
CA LEU A 261 20.32 -3.53 -13.47
C LEU A 261 21.00 -3.80 -14.82
N VAL A 262 22.27 -4.20 -14.79
CA VAL A 262 23.04 -4.56 -16.00
C VAL A 262 22.39 -5.75 -16.70
N ALA A 263 22.01 -6.79 -15.95
CA ALA A 263 21.39 -7.96 -16.52
C ALA A 263 20.04 -7.65 -17.19
N LEU A 264 19.22 -6.77 -16.60
CA LEU A 264 17.96 -6.30 -17.18
C LEU A 264 18.16 -5.43 -18.43
N ALA A 265 19.26 -4.66 -18.52
CA ALA A 265 19.58 -3.83 -19.68
C ALA A 265 20.13 -4.64 -20.87
N PHE A 266 20.69 -5.82 -20.64
CA PHE A 266 21.27 -6.70 -21.66
C PHE A 266 20.64 -8.11 -21.64
N PRO A 267 19.32 -8.24 -21.91
CA PRO A 267 18.59 -9.51 -21.76
C PRO A 267 19.05 -10.62 -22.73
N ASP A 268 19.69 -10.27 -23.85
CA ASP A 268 20.26 -11.25 -24.79
C ASP A 268 21.61 -11.81 -24.32
N ARG A 269 22.17 -11.26 -23.24
CA ARG A 269 23.48 -11.63 -22.69
C ARG A 269 23.39 -12.22 -21.29
N PHE A 270 22.38 -11.80 -20.52
CA PHE A 270 22.12 -12.23 -19.16
C PHE A 270 20.64 -12.56 -19.02
N VAL A 271 20.33 -13.64 -18.30
CA VAL A 271 18.96 -14.01 -17.98
C VAL A 271 18.71 -13.66 -16.51
N VAL A 272 17.77 -12.75 -16.26
CA VAL A 272 17.21 -12.53 -14.92
C VAL A 272 15.91 -13.31 -14.84
N GLU A 273 15.95 -14.45 -14.16
CA GLU A 273 14.75 -15.25 -13.95
C GLU A 273 13.98 -14.74 -12.74
N ARG A 274 12.66 -14.57 -12.91
CA ARG A 274 11.76 -14.53 -11.76
C ARG A 274 11.84 -15.91 -11.11
N ARG A 275 12.28 -15.98 -9.86
CA ARG A 275 12.26 -17.24 -9.10
C ARG A 275 10.80 -17.69 -8.97
N THR A 276 10.46 -18.83 -9.56
CA THR A 276 9.15 -19.50 -9.41
C THR A 276 9.13 -20.37 -8.17
#